data_AF-A0A920U294-F1
#
_entry.id   AF-A0A920U294-F1
#
_cell.length_a   1.000
_cell.length_b   1.000
_cell.length_c   1.000
_cell.angle_alpha   90.00
_cell.angle_beta   90.00
_cell.angle_gamma   90.00
#
_symmetry.space_group_name_H-M   'P 1'
#
loop_
_entity.id
_entity.type
_entity.pdbx_description
1 polymer ?
#
loop_
_entity_poly.entity_id
_entity_poly.type
_entity_poly.pdbx_seq_one_letter_code
_entity_poly.pdbx_strand_id
1 'polypeptide(L)' 'MTPDWIPFVGPRDGLEGYYDAAGGSGHAFKTGPIFGRELAEWIAKNTVRDDFRQFSHDRLSTGNSFDQAFGGNRV' A
#
# COMPACT_ATOMS: atom_id res chain seq x y z
N MET A 1 -7.26 9.31 -5.20
CA MET A 1 -7.61 8.81 -3.86
C MET A 1 -7.86 7.32 -3.98
N THR A 2 -7.38 6.51 -3.04
CA THR A 2 -7.69 5.06 -3.01
C THR A 2 -9.06 4.83 -2.36
N PRO A 3 -9.76 3.71 -2.65
CA PRO A 3 -11.09 3.46 -2.10
C PRO A 3 -11.15 3.48 -0.56
N ASP A 4 -10.09 3.01 0.10
CA ASP A 4 -9.96 2.94 1.56
C ASP A 4 -9.04 4.01 2.15
N TRP A 5 -8.64 4.99 1.32
CA TRP A 5 -7.78 6.10 1.70
C TRP A 5 -6.39 5.68 2.20
N ILE A 6 -6.00 4.42 2.02
CA ILE A 6 -4.66 3.91 2.34
C ILE A 6 -3.85 3.76 1.03
N PRO A 7 -2.56 4.13 1.01
CA PRO A 7 -1.76 4.00 -0.21
C PRO A 7 -1.62 2.55 -0.68
N PHE A 8 -1.35 2.39 -1.97
CA PHE A 8 -0.91 1.11 -2.53
C PHE A 8 0.61 1.07 -2.54
N VAL A 9 1.18 0.07 -1.87
CA VAL A 9 2.62 -0.15 -1.79
C VAL A 9 2.91 -1.65 -1.90
N GLY A 10 3.74 -2.05 -2.86
CA GLY A 10 4.13 -3.44 -3.07
C GLY A 10 3.84 -3.96 -4.48
N PRO A 11 4.15 -5.24 -4.75
CA PRO A 11 3.89 -5.87 -6.04
C PRO A 11 2.39 -6.11 -6.26
N ARG A 12 2.04 -6.34 -7.52
CA ARG A 12 0.71 -6.82 -7.93
C ARG A 12 0.75 -8.26 -8.40
N ASP A 13 -0.23 -9.02 -7.96
CA ASP A 13 -0.45 -10.38 -8.44
C ASP A 13 -0.63 -10.40 -9.97
N GLY A 14 0.11 -11.27 -10.63
CA GLY A 14 0.08 -11.42 -12.09
C GLY A 14 0.91 -10.41 -12.89
N LEU A 15 1.59 -9.45 -12.25
CA LEU A 15 2.45 -8.46 -12.92
C LEU A 15 3.91 -8.56 -12.42
N GLU A 16 4.68 -9.44 -13.04
CA GLU A 16 6.09 -9.64 -12.67
C GLU A 16 6.92 -8.35 -12.85
N GLY A 17 7.67 -7.99 -11.80
CA GLY A 17 8.53 -6.80 -11.80
C GLY A 17 7.82 -5.46 -11.64
N TYR A 18 6.48 -5.44 -11.53
CA TYR A 18 5.71 -4.23 -11.29
C TYR A 18 5.49 -3.98 -9.79
N TYR A 19 5.64 -2.73 -9.36
CA TYR A 19 5.45 -2.32 -7.95
C TYR A 19 4.68 -1.01 -7.87
N ASP A 20 3.68 -0.97 -7.00
CA ASP A 20 2.93 0.22 -6.63
C ASP A 20 3.68 1.01 -5.54
N ALA A 21 3.61 2.34 -5.66
CA ALA A 21 3.96 3.33 -4.64
C ALA A 21 3.10 4.58 -4.85
N ALA A 22 1.78 4.40 -4.78
CA ALA A 22 0.81 5.37 -5.28
C ALA A 22 -0.40 5.53 -4.35
N GLY A 23 -1.24 6.53 -4.65
CA GLY A 23 -2.52 6.68 -3.94
C GLY A 23 -2.38 7.26 -2.52
N GLY A 24 -1.47 8.22 -2.33
CA GLY A 24 -1.16 8.84 -1.03
C GLY A 24 -2.31 9.50 -0.26
N SER A 25 -3.48 9.62 -0.89
CA SER A 25 -4.74 10.14 -0.34
C SER A 25 -4.62 11.40 0.52
N GLY A 26 -3.67 12.30 0.16
CA GLY A 26 -3.43 13.58 0.81
C GLY A 26 -2.58 13.54 2.09
N HIS A 27 -2.17 12.37 2.58
CA HIS A 27 -1.49 12.23 3.88
C HIS A 27 -0.18 11.42 3.87
N ALA A 28 0.21 10.88 2.71
CA ALA A 28 1.38 10.00 2.61
C ALA A 28 2.75 10.69 2.71
N PHE A 29 2.83 12.02 2.74
CA PHE A 29 4.13 12.70 2.87
C PHE A 29 4.88 12.24 4.15
N LYS A 30 4.15 12.11 5.27
CA LYS A 30 4.76 11.69 6.55
C LYS A 30 5.24 10.23 6.53
N THR A 31 4.60 9.37 5.73
CA THR A 31 4.90 7.94 5.65
C THR A 31 5.82 7.58 4.48
N GLY A 32 6.07 8.51 3.57
CA GLY A 32 6.95 8.32 2.41
C GLY A 32 8.31 7.70 2.74
N PRO A 33 9.03 8.15 3.78
CA PRO A 33 10.33 7.57 4.14
C PRO A 33 10.28 6.08 4.48
N ILE A 34 9.28 5.64 5.27
CA ILE A 34 9.18 4.23 5.64
C ILE A 34 8.68 3.37 4.46
N PHE A 35 7.74 3.88 3.66
CA PHE A 35 7.29 3.18 2.46
C PHE A 35 8.41 2.99 1.44
N GLY A 36 9.24 4.02 1.22
CA GLY A 36 10.38 3.91 0.31
C GLY A 36 11.41 2.87 0.78
N ARG A 37 11.74 2.84 2.07
CA ARG A 37 12.68 1.87 2.63
C ARG A 37 12.17 0.43 2.47
N GLU A 38 10.97 0.16 2.95
CA GLU A 38 10.40 -1.20 2.96
C GLU A 38 10.14 -1.70 1.54
N LEU A 39 9.67 -0.84 0.63
CA LEU A 39 9.50 -1.20 -0.78
C LEU A 39 10.85 -1.49 -1.45
N ALA A 40 11.90 -0.72 -1.16
CA ALA A 40 13.24 -0.98 -1.68
C ALA A 40 13.81 -2.32 -1.17
N GLU A 41 13.61 -2.65 0.11
CA GLU A 41 13.98 -3.95 0.67
C GLU A 41 13.20 -5.10 0.01
N TRP A 42 11.90 -4.92 -0.23
CA TRP A 42 11.07 -5.89 -0.94
C TRP A 42 11.57 -6.11 -2.36
N ILE A 43 11.79 -5.04 -3.13
CA ILE A 43 12.28 -5.14 -4.51
C ILE A 43 13.65 -5.83 -4.58
N ALA A 44 14.59 -5.41 -3.74
CA ALA A 44 15.98 -5.84 -3.86
C ALA A 44 16.25 -7.24 -3.27
N LYS A 45 15.48 -7.66 -2.26
CA LYS A 45 15.78 -8.88 -1.48
C LYS A 45 14.61 -9.86 -1.41
N ASN A 46 13.44 -9.49 -1.94
CA ASN A 46 12.20 -10.24 -1.75
C ASN A 46 11.84 -10.46 -0.26
N THR A 47 12.21 -9.51 0.60
CA THR A 47 11.92 -9.54 2.04
C THR A 47 10.95 -8.41 2.38
N VAL A 48 9.87 -8.73 3.07
CA VAL A 48 8.89 -7.75 3.54
C VAL A 48 8.26 -8.22 4.85
N ARG A 49 7.90 -7.27 5.71
CA ARG A 49 7.17 -7.53 6.95
C ARG A 49 5.70 -7.81 6.66
N ASP A 50 5.07 -8.69 7.45
CA ASP A 50 3.65 -9.03 7.26
C ASP A 50 2.72 -7.83 7.43
N ASP A 51 3.04 -6.94 8.38
CA ASP A 51 2.33 -5.68 8.60
C ASP A 51 2.55 -4.64 7.49
N PHE A 52 3.53 -4.83 6.62
CA PHE A 52 3.72 -3.99 5.44
C PHE A 52 2.99 -4.56 4.22
N ARG A 53 2.93 -5.89 4.10
CA ARG A 53 2.32 -6.59 2.95
C ARG A 53 0.84 -6.23 2.75
N GLN A 54 0.13 -5.92 3.82
CA GLN A 54 -1.28 -5.47 3.79
C GLN A 54 -1.51 -4.20 2.96
N PHE A 55 -0.48 -3.42 2.60
CA PHE A 55 -0.62 -2.24 1.74
C PHE A 55 -0.65 -2.56 0.24
N SER A 56 -0.60 -3.83 -0.16
CA SER A 56 -0.78 -4.21 -1.57
C SER A 56 -2.12 -3.70 -2.12
N HIS A 57 -2.14 -3.42 -3.42
CA HIS A 57 -3.36 -3.18 -4.18
C HIS A 57 -4.34 -4.35 -4.09
N ASP A 58 -3.83 -5.57 -4.02
CA ASP A 58 -4.62 -6.81 -4.07
C ASP A 58 -5.44 -7.06 -2.79
N ARG A 59 -5.25 -6.23 -1.77
CA ARG A 59 -6.13 -6.20 -0.59
C ARG A 59 -7.59 -5.90 -0.96
N LEU A 60 -7.82 -5.14 -2.03
CA LEU A 60 -9.17 -4.77 -2.45
C LEU A 60 -9.95 -5.95 -3.02
N SER A 61 -9.31 -6.76 -3.88
CA SER A 61 -9.95 -7.94 -4.46
C SER A 61 -10.13 -9.07 -3.44
N THR A 62 -9.26 -9.13 -2.43
CA THR A 62 -9.31 -10.14 -1.36
C THR A 62 -10.20 -9.75 -0.18
N GLY A 63 -10.86 -8.59 -0.22
CA GLY A 63 -11.75 -8.13 0.86
C GLY A 63 -11.03 -7.63 2.12
N ASN A 64 -9.71 -7.45 2.06
CA ASN A 64 -8.86 -6.97 3.16
C ASN A 64 -8.68 -5.44 3.13
N SER A 65 -9.75 -4.72 2.77
CA SER A 65 -9.74 -3.26 2.75
C SER A 65 -9.63 -2.68 4.16
N PHE A 66 -8.97 -1.54 4.31
CA PHE A 66 -8.92 -0.84 5.60
C PHE A 66 -10.22 -0.11 5.90
N ASP A 67 -10.69 -0.18 7.15
CA ASP A 67 -11.76 0.68 7.66
C ASP A 67 -11.15 1.83 8.47
N GLN A 68 -11.27 3.05 7.94
CA GLN A 68 -10.71 4.23 8.59
C GLN A 68 -11.69 4.84 9.57
N ALA A 69 -11.32 4.94 10.85
CA ALA A 69 -12.15 5.62 11.86
C ALA A 69 -12.39 7.11 11.58
N PHE A 70 -11.48 7.80 10.89
CA PHE A 70 -11.57 9.25 10.60
C PHE A 70 -11.06 9.57 9.19
N GLY A 71 -11.61 10.61 8.56
CA GLY A 71 -11.09 11.15 7.29
C GLY A 71 -11.36 10.34 6.01
N GLY A 72 -12.12 9.24 6.08
CA GLY A 72 -12.53 8.48 4.89
C GLY A 72 -13.72 9.10 4.13
N ASN A 73 -13.95 8.63 2.90
CA ASN A 73 -15.13 8.98 2.09
C ASN A 73 -16.38 8.26 2.65
N ARG A 74 -16.85 8.70 3.81
CA ARG A 74 -18.15 8.31 4.38
C ARG A 74 -19.23 9.19 3.76
N VAL A 75 -19.71 8.79 2.59
CA VAL A 75 -20.97 9.27 2.00
C VAL A 75 -21.90 8.09 1.79
#